data_AF-A0ABD3NDJ0-F1
#
_entry.id   AF-A0ABD3NDJ0-F1
#
_cell.length_a   1.000
_cell.length_b   1.000
_cell.length_c   1.000
_cell.angle_alpha   90.00
_cell.angle_beta   90.00
_cell.angle_gamma   90.00
#
_symmetry.space_group_name_H-M   'P 1'
#
loop_
_entity.id
_entity.type
_entity.pdbx_description
1 polymer ?
#
loop_
_entity_poly.entity_id
_entity_poly.type
_entity_poly.pdbx_seq_one_letter_code
_entity_poly.pdbx_strand_id
1 'polypeptide(L)'
;MADTSQYKVGIVLSVEEKKGGGKPLKVCSVNIGDEGNPITVVTAASNVRQGSRLVVAPIGSTVINDEGEELTITKTTVGGIPSEGMFCDSRMLGWGSGSEGIAAQVPVEFAVGDAPPKSKPGVPKQTSEETVPAVEVKGLFEKKLTKEEKKKLAEERRKAKKAAKEASAKGEES
;
A
#
# COMPACT_ATOMS: atom_id res chain seq x y z
N MET A 1 23.83 8.23 -5.43
CA MET A 1 22.61 9.09 -5.38
C MET A 1 21.45 8.11 -5.35
N ALA A 2 20.46 8.25 -4.47
CA ALA A 2 19.40 7.24 -4.40
C ALA A 2 18.49 7.35 -5.64
N ASP A 3 18.53 6.35 -6.51
CA ASP A 3 17.69 6.24 -7.70
C ASP A 3 16.24 5.91 -7.33
N THR A 4 15.53 6.92 -6.84
CA THR A 4 14.12 6.84 -6.42
C THR A 4 13.14 6.72 -7.59
N SER A 5 13.63 6.73 -8.83
CA SER A 5 12.84 6.72 -10.07
C SER A 5 12.00 5.44 -10.25
N GLN A 6 12.39 4.33 -9.62
CA GLN A 6 11.69 3.04 -9.73
C GLN A 6 10.74 2.76 -8.58
N TYR A 7 10.77 3.61 -7.54
CA TYR A 7 9.93 3.45 -6.36
C TYR A 7 8.54 3.98 -6.62
N LYS A 8 7.54 3.40 -5.96
CA LYS A 8 6.14 3.78 -6.09
C LYS A 8 5.47 3.94 -4.74
N VAL A 9 4.52 4.86 -4.66
CA VAL A 9 3.64 4.99 -3.50
C VAL A 9 2.62 3.85 -3.52
N GLY A 10 2.60 3.03 -2.48
CA GLY A 10 1.66 1.94 -2.29
C GLY A 10 0.74 2.16 -1.10
N ILE A 11 -0.52 1.73 -1.20
CA ILE A 11 -1.45 1.67 -0.08
C ILE A 11 -1.60 0.25 0.43
N VAL A 12 -1.51 0.07 1.76
CA VAL A 12 -1.71 -1.23 2.39
C VAL A 12 -3.21 -1.54 2.47
N LEU A 13 -3.65 -2.58 1.78
CA LEU A 13 -5.05 -3.04 1.78
C LEU A 13 -5.35 -3.97 2.96
N SER A 14 -4.40 -4.83 3.34
CA SER A 14 -4.54 -5.78 4.45
C SER A 14 -3.18 -6.09 5.07
N VAL A 15 -3.17 -6.44 6.36
CA VAL A 15 -1.98 -6.81 7.13
C VAL A 15 -2.28 -8.08 7.91
N GLU A 16 -1.50 -9.13 7.66
CA GLU A 16 -1.56 -10.40 8.38
C GLU A 16 -0.26 -10.63 9.15
N GLU A 17 -0.34 -10.89 10.45
CA GLU A 17 0.83 -11.10 11.29
C GLU A 17 1.21 -12.58 11.31
N LYS A 18 2.45 -12.90 10.91
CA LYS A 18 2.97 -14.27 10.88
C LYS A 18 4.20 -14.40 11.77
N LYS A 19 4.14 -15.33 12.72
CA LYS A 19 5.28 -15.71 13.55
C LYS A 19 6.17 -16.67 12.76
N GLY A 20 7.28 -16.17 12.23
CA GLY A 20 8.27 -16.95 11.50
C GLY A 20 9.61 -16.96 12.22
N GLY A 21 9.88 -18.01 13.01
CA GLY A 21 11.21 -18.45 13.47
C GLY A 21 12.05 -17.50 14.36
N GLY A 22 11.72 -16.22 14.51
CA GLY A 22 12.48 -15.28 15.33
C GLY A 22 11.82 -13.90 15.50
N LYS A 23 11.76 -13.09 14.45
CA LYS A 23 11.11 -11.76 14.47
C LYS A 23 9.65 -11.84 13.98
N PRO A 24 8.71 -11.09 14.57
CA PRO A 24 7.34 -11.04 14.07
C PRO A 24 7.34 -10.41 12.67
N LEU A 25 6.95 -11.20 11.66
CA LEU A 25 6.83 -10.74 10.28
C LEU A 25 5.38 -10.38 9.99
N LYS A 26 5.17 -9.40 9.15
CA LYS A 26 3.85 -8.95 8.70
C LYS A 26 3.78 -9.12 7.20
N VAL A 27 2.76 -9.84 6.75
CA VAL A 27 2.41 -10.03 5.35
C VAL A 27 1.41 -8.94 4.99
N CYS A 28 1.80 -8.01 4.14
CA CYS A 28 0.98 -6.88 3.76
C CYS A 28 0.57 -7.02 2.29
N SER A 29 -0.72 -6.93 2.00
CA SER A 29 -1.20 -6.75 0.63
C SER A 29 -1.16 -5.27 0.29
N VAL A 30 -0.40 -4.89 -0.73
CA VAL A 30 -0.15 -3.48 -1.08
C VAL A 30 -0.57 -3.22 -2.52
N ASN A 31 -1.34 -2.16 -2.74
CA ASN A 31 -1.68 -1.69 -4.07
C ASN A 31 -0.76 -0.53 -4.45
N ILE A 32 0.00 -0.70 -5.53
CA ILE A 32 1.00 0.25 -6.07
C ILE A 32 0.51 0.97 -7.34
N GLY A 33 -0.81 1.13 -7.51
CA GLY A 33 -1.43 1.78 -8.68
C GLY A 33 -1.94 0.83 -9.76
N ASP A 34 -1.81 -0.49 -9.57
CA ASP A 34 -2.38 -1.49 -10.47
C ASP A 34 -3.80 -1.84 -9.97
N GLU A 35 -4.81 -1.35 -10.66
CA GLU A 35 -6.22 -1.50 -10.28
C GLU A 35 -6.66 -2.97 -10.45
N GLY A 36 -6.46 -3.77 -9.40
CA GLY A 36 -6.88 -5.18 -9.35
C GLY A 36 -5.77 -6.17 -9.02
N ASN A 37 -4.50 -5.76 -9.05
CA ASN A 37 -3.36 -6.64 -8.78
C ASN A 37 -2.52 -6.12 -7.58
N PRO A 38 -3.00 -6.31 -6.34
CA PRO A 38 -2.20 -6.02 -5.16
C PRO A 38 -1.03 -7.00 -5.04
N ILE A 39 0.15 -6.49 -4.72
CA ILE A 39 1.35 -7.30 -4.47
C ILE A 39 1.44 -7.69 -3.00
N THR A 40 2.08 -8.83 -2.74
CA THR A 40 2.36 -9.25 -1.36
C THR A 40 3.75 -8.75 -0.95
N VAL A 41 3.83 -8.01 0.15
CA VAL A 41 5.08 -7.49 0.70
C VAL A 41 5.23 -7.94 2.14
N VAL A 42 6.32 -8.63 2.44
CA VAL A 42 6.65 -9.09 3.79
C VAL A 42 7.57 -8.08 4.47
N THR A 43 7.23 -7.67 5.69
CA THR A 43 8.03 -6.71 6.45
C THR A 43 8.06 -7.01 7.94
N ALA A 44 9.16 -6.67 8.60
CA ALA A 44 9.29 -6.69 10.06
C ALA A 44 8.96 -5.32 10.69
N ALA A 45 8.65 -4.31 9.87
CA ALA A 45 8.44 -2.95 10.33
C ALA A 45 7.17 -2.84 11.20
N SER A 46 7.32 -2.33 12.41
CA SER A 46 6.22 -2.25 13.39
C SER A 46 5.19 -1.16 13.05
N ASN A 47 5.59 -0.14 12.29
CA ASN A 47 4.78 1.02 11.93
C ASN A 47 3.83 0.79 10.74
N VAL A 48 3.88 -0.39 10.10
CA VAL A 48 3.00 -0.73 8.98
C VAL A 48 1.62 -1.12 9.47
N ARG A 49 0.60 -0.45 8.95
CA ARG A 49 -0.82 -0.64 9.28
C ARG A 49 -1.67 -0.64 8.01
N GLN A 50 -2.85 -1.26 8.11
CA GLN A 50 -3.85 -1.21 7.05
C GLN A 50 -4.26 0.24 6.77
N GLY A 51 -4.37 0.60 5.49
CA GLY A 51 -4.68 1.95 5.02
C GLY A 51 -3.50 2.93 5.01
N SER A 52 -2.34 2.56 5.54
CA SER A 52 -1.14 3.39 5.46
C SER A 52 -0.60 3.47 4.03
N ARG A 53 -0.14 4.65 3.63
CA ARG A 53 0.58 4.85 2.38
C ARG A 53 2.07 4.84 2.64
N LEU A 54 2.76 4.00 1.90
CA LEU A 54 4.16 3.67 2.09
C LEU A 54 4.87 3.66 0.76
N VAL A 55 6.17 3.94 0.78
CA VAL A 55 6.99 3.79 -0.42
C VAL A 55 7.40 2.34 -0.60
N VAL A 56 7.16 1.81 -1.78
CA VAL A 56 7.43 0.42 -2.15
C VAL A 56 8.36 0.38 -3.35
N ALA A 57 9.38 -0.46 -3.29
CA ALA A 57 10.19 -0.88 -4.42
C ALA A 57 9.61 -2.19 -4.99
N PRO A 58 8.92 -2.16 -6.15
CA PRO A 58 8.44 -3.38 -6.80
C PRO A 58 9.59 -4.20 -7.41
N ILE A 59 9.29 -5.43 -7.87
CA ILE A 59 10.25 -6.26 -8.61
C ILE A 59 10.92 -5.50 -9.77
N GLY A 60 12.22 -5.71 -9.94
CA GLY A 60 13.04 -5.02 -10.95
C GLY A 60 13.52 -3.63 -10.54
N SER A 61 13.16 -3.16 -9.34
CA SER A 61 13.72 -1.93 -8.78
C SER A 61 15.07 -2.18 -8.15
N THR A 62 15.98 -1.22 -8.26
CA THR A 62 17.27 -1.21 -7.56
C THR A 62 17.13 -0.39 -6.29
N VAL A 63 17.36 -1.00 -5.13
CA VAL A 63 17.41 -0.32 -3.84
C VAL A 63 18.84 -0.23 -3.36
N ILE A 64 19.21 0.89 -2.73
CA ILE A 64 20.53 1.05 -2.10
C ILE A 64 20.38 0.77 -0.60
N ASN A 65 21.16 -0.17 -0.05
CA ASN A 65 21.18 -0.43 1.39
C ASN A 65 22.01 0.64 2.15
N ASP A 66 22.06 0.55 3.48
CA ASP A 66 22.85 1.46 4.33
C ASP A 66 24.36 1.36 4.05
N GLU A 67 24.82 0.20 3.55
CA GLU A 67 26.21 -0.07 3.17
C GLU A 67 26.58 0.52 1.81
N GLY A 68 25.62 1.11 1.09
CA GLY A 68 25.81 1.71 -0.23
C GLY A 68 25.78 0.69 -1.38
N GLU A 69 25.37 -0.54 -1.12
CA GLU A 69 25.24 -1.61 -2.11
C GLU A 69 23.90 -1.56 -2.83
N GLU A 70 23.95 -1.76 -4.15
CA GLU A 70 22.78 -1.88 -5.00
C GLU A 70 22.20 -3.30 -4.95
N LEU A 71 20.98 -3.40 -4.43
CA LEU A 71 20.19 -4.64 -4.38
C LEU A 71 19.05 -4.56 -5.38
N THR A 72 19.05 -5.47 -6.35
CA THR A 72 17.92 -5.62 -7.27
C THR A 72 16.80 -6.42 -6.59
N ILE A 73 15.61 -5.83 -6.49
CA ILE A 73 14.44 -6.50 -5.92
C ILE A 73 13.95 -7.58 -6.88
N THR A 74 14.00 -8.83 -6.42
CA THR A 74 13.48 -9.99 -7.13
C THR A 74 12.42 -10.69 -6.28
N LYS A 75 11.58 -11.52 -6.90
CA LYS A 75 10.58 -12.31 -6.17
C LYS A 75 11.30 -13.32 -5.29
N THR A 76 11.19 -13.12 -3.98
CA THR A 76 11.89 -13.96 -2.99
C THR A 76 10.93 -14.39 -1.87
N THR A 77 11.31 -15.44 -1.15
CA THR A 77 10.49 -16.00 -0.08
C THR A 77 11.10 -15.64 1.27
N VAL A 78 10.42 -14.77 2.02
CA VAL A 78 10.86 -14.33 3.35
C VAL A 78 10.10 -15.13 4.41
N GLY A 79 10.79 -15.96 5.18
CA GLY A 79 10.16 -16.76 6.25
C GLY A 79 9.08 -17.73 5.76
N GLY A 80 9.23 -18.25 4.53
CA GLY A 80 8.26 -19.15 3.90
C GLY A 80 7.09 -18.45 3.21
N ILE A 81 7.12 -17.12 3.07
CA ILE A 81 6.05 -16.32 2.46
C ILE A 81 6.62 -15.58 1.23
N PRO A 82 5.95 -15.65 0.06
CA PRO A 82 6.40 -14.92 -1.12
C PRO A 82 6.26 -13.42 -0.92
N SER A 83 7.34 -12.67 -1.19
CA SER A 83 7.37 -11.21 -1.24
C SER A 83 7.72 -10.75 -2.66
N GLU A 84 6.91 -9.86 -3.21
CA GLU A 84 7.01 -9.31 -4.56
C GLU A 84 7.43 -7.82 -4.54
N GLY A 85 7.96 -7.37 -3.41
CA GLY A 85 8.46 -6.04 -3.22
C GLY A 85 9.11 -5.87 -1.86
N MET A 86 9.66 -4.69 -1.64
CA MET A 86 10.26 -4.27 -0.37
C MET A 86 9.75 -2.87 -0.02
N PHE A 87 9.46 -2.63 1.27
CA PHE A 87 9.19 -1.28 1.74
C PHE A 87 10.51 -0.52 1.91
N CYS A 88 10.56 0.70 1.39
CA CYS A 88 11.69 1.59 1.60
C CYS A 88 11.55 2.33 2.93
N ASP A 89 12.68 2.58 3.58
CA ASP A 89 12.77 3.45 4.74
C ASP A 89 13.27 4.85 4.30
N SER A 90 13.29 5.78 5.25
CA SER A 90 13.71 7.15 5.00
C SER A 90 15.19 7.29 4.59
N ARG A 91 16.08 6.37 4.99
CA ARG A 91 17.50 6.40 4.59
C ARG A 91 17.64 5.98 3.14
N MET A 92 16.95 4.90 2.75
CA MET A 92 16.89 4.45 1.34
C MET A 92 16.35 5.55 0.40
N LEU A 93 15.46 6.41 0.90
CA LEU A 93 14.90 7.55 0.15
C LEU A 93 15.77 8.81 0.21
N GLY A 94 16.86 8.82 0.96
CA GLY A 94 17.71 9.99 1.14
C GLY A 94 17.08 11.10 2.00
N TRP A 95 16.07 10.80 2.82
CA TRP A 95 15.43 11.77 3.71
C TRP A 95 16.26 12.07 4.97
N GLY A 96 17.36 11.34 5.21
CA GLY A 96 18.37 11.60 6.25
C GLY A 96 17.93 11.44 7.71
N SER A 97 16.62 11.58 8.01
CA SER A 97 16.07 11.63 9.37
C SER A 97 15.06 10.50 9.61
N GLY A 98 15.56 9.27 9.64
CA GLY A 98 14.80 8.17 10.20
C GLY A 98 15.62 6.92 10.51
N SER A 99 14.93 6.01 11.19
CA SER A 99 15.51 4.82 11.80
C SER A 99 15.40 3.62 10.86
N GLU A 100 16.42 2.77 10.89
CA GLU A 100 16.44 1.51 10.17
C GLU A 100 15.24 0.63 10.57
N GLY A 101 14.59 0.02 9.57
CA GLY A 101 13.42 -0.83 9.80
C GLY A 101 12.09 -0.08 9.99
N ILE A 102 12.05 1.25 9.79
CA ILE A 102 10.82 2.04 9.77
C ILE A 102 10.41 2.32 8.33
N ALA A 103 9.27 1.76 7.91
CA ALA A 103 8.76 1.95 6.56
C ALA A 103 8.38 3.43 6.33
N ALA A 104 8.83 4.02 5.22
CA ALA A 104 8.63 5.42 4.90
C ALA A 104 7.17 5.70 4.53
N GLN A 105 6.50 6.46 5.39
CA GLN A 105 5.10 6.85 5.19
C GLN A 105 5.02 8.17 4.42
N VAL A 106 4.02 8.26 3.55
CA VAL A 106 3.67 9.46 2.80
C VAL A 106 2.23 9.87 3.11
N PRO A 107 1.89 11.17 3.06
CA PRO A 107 0.53 11.62 3.32
C PRO A 107 -0.42 11.19 2.21
N VAL A 108 -1.70 11.30 2.53
CA VAL A 108 -2.81 10.96 1.63
C VAL A 108 -2.91 11.86 0.39
N GLU A 109 -2.02 12.85 0.26
CA GLU A 109 -1.93 13.73 -0.89
C GLU A 109 -1.27 13.03 -2.09
N PHE A 110 -0.41 12.04 -1.85
CA PHE A 110 0.25 11.28 -2.91
C PHE A 110 -0.65 10.13 -3.38
N ALA A 111 -0.91 10.08 -4.68
CA ALA A 111 -1.68 9.01 -5.32
C ALA A 111 -0.92 7.68 -5.30
N VAL A 112 -1.65 6.57 -5.32
CA VAL A 112 -1.05 5.24 -5.45
C VAL A 112 -0.44 5.08 -6.83
N GLY A 113 0.76 4.52 -6.90
CA GLY A 113 1.54 4.36 -8.14
C GLY A 113 2.38 5.56 -8.55
N ASP A 114 2.25 6.69 -7.85
CA ASP A 114 3.07 7.86 -8.11
C ASP A 114 4.49 7.71 -7.54
N ALA A 115 5.42 8.55 -8.01
CA ALA A 115 6.80 8.54 -7.53
C ALA A 115 6.86 9.09 -6.10
N PRO A 116 7.70 8.53 -5.22
CA PRO A 116 7.83 9.07 -3.87
C PRO A 116 8.47 10.47 -3.91
N PRO A 117 8.10 11.34 -2.95
CA PRO A 117 8.74 12.64 -2.84
C PRO A 117 10.21 12.47 -2.47
N LYS A 118 11.07 13.26 -3.12
CA LYS A 118 12.53 13.30 -2.84
C LYS A 118 12.86 13.84 -1.44
N SER A 119 11.85 14.32 -0.71
CA SER A 119 11.98 14.87 0.65
C SER A 119 10.81 14.41 1.53
N LYS A 120 11.07 14.30 2.83
CA LYS A 120 10.10 13.80 3.83
C LYS A 120 8.86 14.72 3.90
N PRO A 121 7.65 14.21 3.62
CA PRO A 121 6.44 15.01 3.74
C PRO A 121 5.96 15.11 5.20
N GLY A 122 6.06 16.32 5.79
CA GLY A 122 5.50 16.73 7.11
C GLY A 122 6.45 16.48 8.30
N VAL A 123 6.85 17.49 9.08
CA VAL A 123 6.07 18.48 9.86
C VAL A 123 6.54 19.92 9.56
N PRO A 124 5.66 20.95 9.66
CA PRO A 124 6.03 22.35 9.46
C PRO A 124 7.10 22.88 10.44
N LYS A 125 7.86 23.87 9.93
CA LYS A 125 8.83 24.80 10.57
C LYS A 125 10.29 24.29 10.51
N GLN A 126 11.27 24.93 9.88
CA GLN A 126 11.54 26.32 9.43
C GLN A 126 12.69 26.19 8.39
N THR A 127 12.80 26.85 7.22
CA THR A 127 12.87 28.29 6.94
C THR A 127 12.95 28.47 5.39
N SER A 128 12.25 29.49 4.85
CA SER A 128 12.50 30.25 3.59
C SER A 128 12.97 29.47 2.34
N GLU A 129 12.30 29.49 1.18
CA GLU A 129 11.79 30.67 0.45
C GLU A 129 11.04 30.13 -0.80
N GLU A 130 9.91 30.77 -1.12
CA GLU A 130 9.32 30.97 -2.45
C GLU A 130 9.46 29.86 -3.52
N THR A 131 8.39 29.27 -4.06
CA THR A 131 7.38 29.99 -4.84
C THR A 131 6.16 29.10 -5.03
N VAL A 132 4.98 29.61 -4.68
CA VAL A 132 3.68 29.07 -5.10
C VAL A 132 3.47 29.36 -6.60
N PRO A 133 2.67 28.54 -7.30
CA PRO A 133 1.40 29.15 -7.65
C PRO A 133 0.23 28.26 -7.28
N ALA A 134 -0.78 28.94 -6.76
CA ALA A 134 -2.12 28.43 -6.55
C ALA A 134 -2.74 27.96 -7.87
N VAL A 135 -3.33 26.77 -7.85
CA VAL A 135 -4.59 26.52 -8.56
C VAL A 135 -5.54 25.85 -7.58
N GLU A 136 -6.48 26.68 -7.13
CA GLU A 136 -7.71 26.31 -6.47
C GLU A 136 -8.66 25.72 -7.52
N VAL A 137 -9.10 24.47 -7.37
CA VAL A 137 -10.42 24.05 -7.87
C VAL A 137 -11.04 23.06 -6.88
N LYS A 138 -11.90 23.62 -6.02
CA LYS A 138 -13.29 23.18 -5.77
C LYS A 138 -13.50 21.74 -5.31
N GLY A 139 -13.86 21.62 -4.04
CA GLY A 139 -14.26 20.38 -3.41
C GLY A 139 -15.35 19.62 -4.15
N LEU A 140 -15.22 18.30 -4.17
CA LEU A 140 -16.31 17.37 -4.37
C LEU A 140 -15.86 15.99 -3.88
N PHE A 141 -16.77 15.26 -3.23
CA PHE A 141 -16.65 13.89 -2.71
C PHE A 141 -16.29 13.70 -1.22
N GLU A 142 -17.11 14.27 -0.34
CA GLU A 142 -17.81 13.39 0.62
C GLU A 142 -18.72 12.45 -0.19
N LYS A 143 -18.26 11.23 -0.48
CA LYS A 143 -19.13 10.17 -1.01
C LYS A 143 -19.94 9.58 0.14
N LYS A 144 -20.94 10.33 0.63
CA LYS A 144 -22.08 9.71 1.32
C LYS A 144 -22.73 8.76 0.32
N LEU A 145 -22.65 7.46 0.60
CA LEU A 145 -23.38 6.43 -0.13
C LEU A 145 -24.84 6.85 -0.31
N THR A 146 -25.26 7.03 -1.55
CA THR A 146 -26.65 7.28 -1.90
C THR A 146 -27.50 6.07 -1.53
N LYS A 147 -28.71 6.33 -1.00
CA LYS A 147 -29.70 5.32 -0.54
C LYS A 147 -30.01 4.25 -1.60
N GLU A 148 -29.74 4.53 -2.87
CA GLU A 148 -29.96 3.65 -4.01
C GLU A 148 -28.89 2.55 -4.15
N GLU A 149 -27.60 2.83 -3.90
CA GLU A 149 -26.53 1.82 -3.95
C GLU A 149 -26.64 0.82 -2.79
N LYS A 150 -27.01 1.30 -1.61
CA LYS A 150 -27.29 0.45 -0.44
C LYS A 150 -28.53 -0.43 -0.64
N LYS A 151 -29.51 0.05 -1.41
CA LYS A 151 -30.72 -0.72 -1.79
C LYS A 151 -30.40 -1.78 -2.85
N LYS A 152 -29.57 -1.47 -3.86
CA LYS A 152 -29.12 -2.43 -4.88
C LYS A 152 -28.32 -3.58 -4.25
N LEU A 153 -27.41 -3.30 -3.33
CA LEU A 153 -26.63 -4.34 -2.63
C LEU A 153 -27.52 -5.24 -1.75
N ALA A 154 -28.57 -4.68 -1.14
CA ALA A 154 -29.54 -5.46 -0.35
C ALA A 154 -30.46 -6.32 -1.24
N GLU A 155 -30.84 -5.83 -2.41
CA GLU A 155 -31.72 -6.54 -3.35
C GLU A 155 -30.98 -7.67 -4.07
N GLU A 156 -29.73 -7.45 -4.49
CA GLU A 156 -28.87 -8.52 -5.05
C GLU A 156 -28.63 -9.64 -4.04
N ARG A 157 -28.34 -9.27 -2.78
CA ARG A 157 -28.13 -10.25 -1.72
C ARG A 157 -29.40 -11.04 -1.39
N ARG A 158 -30.59 -10.45 -1.59
CA ARG A 158 -31.88 -11.15 -1.46
C ARG A 158 -32.19 -12.03 -2.67
N LYS A 159 -31.83 -11.61 -3.89
CA LYS A 159 -31.97 -12.39 -5.12
C LYS A 159 -31.05 -13.61 -5.11
N ALA A 160 -29.81 -13.44 -4.67
CA ALA A 160 -28.84 -14.54 -4.50
C ALA A 160 -29.32 -15.56 -3.45
N LYS A 161 -29.90 -15.11 -2.33
CA LYS A 161 -30.44 -16.01 -1.30
C LYS A 161 -31.69 -16.77 -1.75
N LYS A 162 -32.50 -16.16 -2.62
CA LYS A 162 -33.67 -16.82 -3.22
C LYS A 162 -33.27 -17.84 -4.29
N ALA A 163 -32.30 -17.51 -5.13
CA ALA A 163 -31.72 -18.43 -6.11
C ALA A 163 -31.03 -19.65 -5.45
N ALA A 164 -30.30 -19.43 -4.35
CA ALA A 164 -29.71 -20.53 -3.58
C ALA A 164 -30.77 -21.44 -2.94
N LYS A 165 -31.92 -20.88 -2.50
CA LYS A 165 -33.01 -21.68 -1.91
C LYS A 165 -33.79 -22.47 -2.96
N GLU A 166 -33.96 -21.95 -4.17
CA GLU A 166 -34.58 -22.66 -5.30
C GLU A 166 -33.67 -23.75 -5.88
N ALA A 167 -32.34 -23.58 -5.84
CA ALA A 167 -31.39 -24.62 -6.22
C ALA A 167 -31.35 -25.79 -5.21
N SER A 168 -31.49 -25.52 -3.91
CA SER A 168 -31.54 -26.59 -2.90
C SER A 168 -32.87 -27.37 -2.86
N ALA A 169 -33.95 -26.84 -3.44
CA ALA A 169 -35.25 -27.54 -3.48
C ALA A 169 -35.42 -28.46 -4.70
N LYS A 170 -34.48 -28.46 -5.65
CA LYS A 170 -34.54 -29.25 -6.90
C LYS A 170 -33.51 -30.39 -6.97
N GLY A 171 -32.76 -30.62 -5.90
CA GLY A 171 -31.73 -31.66 -5.79
C GLY A 171 -32.17 -32.93 -5.05
N GLU A 172 -33.46 -33.07 -4.74
CA GLU A 172 -34.02 -34.28 -4.10
C GLU A 172 -35.15 -34.84 -4.98
N GLU A 173 -34.85 -35.13 -6.24
CA GLU A 173 -35.59 -36.12 -7.03
C GLU A 173 -34.74 -36.54 -8.24
N SER A 174 -33.77 -37.42 -8.01
CA SER A 174 -33.24 -38.43 -8.95
C SER A 174 -32.33 -39.40 -8.22
#